data_AF-A0A354Y9X9-F1
#
_entry.id   AF-A0A354Y9X9-F1
#
_cell.length_a   1.000
_cell.length_b   1.000
_cell.length_c   1.000
_cell.angle_alpha   90.00
_cell.angle_beta   90.00
_cell.angle_gamma   90.00
#
_symmetry.space_group_name_H-M   'P 1'
#
loop_
_entity.id
_entity.type
_entity.pdbx_description
1 polymer ?
#
loop_
_entity_poly.entity_id
_entity_poly.type
_entity_poly.pdbx_seq_one_letter_code
_entity_poly.pdbx_strand_id
1 'polypeptide(L)'
;THDQEEALELADRVAILNDGRIEQLDSPAGVYDRPASPFVYSFVGAVNRIAGQVQHGSLQVGGLTLPLQQRQADAAVDLYVRPEDLVPDDSGWAATVVSAQRSGARLRLRA
;
A
#
# COMPACT_ATOMS: atom_id res chain seq x y z
N THR A 1 1.65 -20.71 10.85
CA THR A 1 2.80 -20.02 11.48
C THR A 1 2.36 -18.60 11.82
N HIS A 2 2.81 -18.05 12.95
CA HIS A 2 2.56 -16.66 13.32
C HIS A 2 3.70 -15.74 12.83
N ASP A 3 4.76 -16.32 12.29
CA ASP A 3 5.89 -15.59 11.74
C ASP A 3 5.64 -15.36 10.24
N GLN A 4 4.94 -14.27 9.97
CA GLN A 4 4.49 -13.89 8.64
C GLN A 4 5.66 -13.61 7.69
N GLU A 5 6.75 -13.03 8.23
CA GLU A 5 7.97 -12.75 7.49
C GLU A 5 8.61 -14.07 6.99
N GLU A 6 8.75 -15.07 7.86
CA GLU A 6 9.28 -16.39 7.49
C GLU A 6 8.40 -17.10 6.44
N ALA A 7 7.08 -16.98 6.55
CA ALA A 7 6.15 -17.57 5.58
C ALA A 7 6.25 -16.93 4.19
N LEU A 8 6.48 -15.62 4.12
CA LEU A 8 6.69 -14.91 2.86
C LEU A 8 8.08 -15.18 2.26
N GLU A 9 9.08 -15.54 3.07
CA GLU A 9 10.43 -15.80 2.58
C GLU A 9 10.63 -17.22 2.03
N LEU A 10 9.94 -18.23 2.60
CA LEU A 10 10.23 -19.64 2.31
C LEU A 10 9.19 -20.34 1.43
N ALA A 11 7.96 -19.82 1.34
CA ALA A 11 6.87 -20.54 0.67
C ALA A 11 6.81 -20.23 -0.84
N ASP A 12 6.55 -21.27 -1.65
CA ASP A 12 6.24 -21.07 -3.08
C ASP A 12 4.92 -20.32 -3.28
N ARG A 13 3.97 -20.55 -2.36
CA ARG A 13 2.63 -19.94 -2.34
C ARG A 13 2.15 -19.73 -0.92
N VAL A 14 1.42 -18.63 -0.72
CA VAL A 14 0.80 -18.27 0.56
C VAL A 14 -0.70 -18.04 0.36
N ALA A 15 -1.49 -18.53 1.31
CA ALA A 15 -2.91 -18.26 1.40
C ALA A 15 -3.15 -17.19 2.46
N ILE A 16 -3.69 -16.04 2.07
CA ILE A 16 -4.13 -15.00 2.99
C ILE A 16 -5.59 -15.26 3.35
N LEU A 17 -5.87 -15.52 4.62
CA LEU A 17 -7.22 -15.78 5.12
C LEU A 17 -7.77 -14.56 5.86
N ASN A 18 -9.04 -14.27 5.62
CA ASN A 18 -9.84 -13.26 6.31
C ASN A 18 -11.22 -13.86 6.62
N ASP A 19 -11.64 -13.82 7.88
CA ASP A 19 -12.93 -14.38 8.34
C ASP A 19 -13.23 -15.80 7.80
N GLY A 20 -12.21 -16.67 7.81
CA GLY A 20 -12.33 -18.07 7.37
C GLY A 20 -12.42 -18.27 5.85
N ARG A 21 -12.25 -17.21 5.06
CA ARG A 21 -12.22 -17.26 3.59
C ARG A 21 -10.82 -16.92 3.08
N ILE A 22 -10.43 -17.54 1.97
CA ILE A 22 -9.19 -17.15 1.28
C ILE A 22 -9.47 -15.84 0.53
N GLU A 23 -8.77 -14.76 0.93
CA GLU A 23 -8.77 -13.49 0.21
C GLU A 23 -7.88 -13.55 -1.03
N GLN A 24 -6.70 -14.17 -0.89
CA GLN A 24 -5.75 -14.34 -1.98
C GLN A 24 -4.88 -15.58 -1.77
N LEU A 25 -4.58 -16.28 -2.86
CA LEU A 25 -3.67 -17.42 -2.89
C LEU A 25 -2.69 -17.25 -4.06
N ASP A 26 -1.52 -16.72 -3.77
CA ASP A 26 -0.48 -16.39 -4.77
C ASP A 26 0.92 -16.66 -4.20
N SER A 27 1.98 -16.38 -4.98
CA SER A 27 3.34 -16.34 -4.44
C SER A 27 3.50 -15.20 -3.42
N PRO A 28 4.50 -15.25 -2.52
CA PRO A 28 4.79 -14.14 -1.61
C PRO A 28 4.95 -12.79 -2.32
N ALA A 29 5.71 -12.77 -3.42
CA ALA A 29 5.83 -11.57 -4.26
C ALA A 29 4.48 -11.16 -4.86
N GLY A 30 3.67 -12.12 -5.33
CA GLY A 30 2.35 -11.85 -5.90
C GLY A 30 1.39 -11.18 -4.92
N VAL A 31 1.34 -11.65 -3.67
CA VAL A 31 0.49 -11.03 -2.64
C VAL A 31 1.02 -9.66 -2.18
N TYR A 32 2.33 -9.42 -2.27
CA TYR A 32 2.95 -8.14 -1.91
C TYR A 32 2.76 -7.07 -3.00
N ASP A 33 3.11 -7.41 -4.25
CA ASP A 33 3.16 -6.52 -5.41
C ASP A 33 1.78 -6.28 -6.03
N ARG A 34 0.89 -7.27 -5.95
CA ARG A 34 -0.47 -7.21 -6.53
C ARG A 34 -1.51 -7.71 -5.53
N PRO A 35 -1.73 -6.98 -4.42
CA PRO A 35 -2.70 -7.39 -3.41
C PRO A 35 -4.11 -7.29 -3.98
N ALA A 36 -4.92 -8.33 -3.77
CA ALA A 36 -6.27 -8.44 -4.33
C ALA A 36 -7.32 -7.60 -3.58
N SER A 37 -7.02 -7.20 -2.34
CA SER A 37 -7.94 -6.41 -1.52
C SER A 37 -7.21 -5.47 -0.55
N PRO A 38 -7.89 -4.44 -0.01
CA PRO A 38 -7.35 -3.56 1.03
C PRO A 38 -6.86 -4.31 2.28
N PHE A 39 -7.52 -5.43 2.59
CA PHE A 39 -7.12 -6.31 3.67
C PHE A 39 -5.75 -6.92 3.37
N VAL A 40 -5.57 -7.51 2.18
CA VAL A 40 -4.28 -8.10 1.80
C VAL A 40 -3.18 -7.04 1.78
N TYR A 41 -3.45 -5.84 1.24
CA TYR A 41 -2.51 -4.71 1.28
C TYR A 41 -1.99 -4.44 2.69
N SER A 42 -2.91 -4.39 3.66
CA SER A 42 -2.61 -4.08 5.06
C SER A 42 -2.01 -5.27 5.83
N PHE A 43 -2.27 -6.49 5.36
CA PHE A 43 -1.83 -7.72 6.02
C PHE A 43 -0.37 -8.05 5.71
N VAL A 44 0.06 -7.93 4.46
CA VAL A 44 1.38 -8.43 4.01
C VAL A 44 2.55 -7.48 4.30
N GLY A 45 2.29 -6.27 4.80
CA GLY A 45 3.35 -5.33 5.11
C GLY A 45 2.85 -3.93 5.45
N ALA A 46 3.81 -3.03 5.71
CA ALA A 46 3.49 -1.63 5.95
C ALA A 46 2.80 -1.00 4.73
N VAL A 47 1.83 -0.14 4.98
CA VAL A 47 1.09 0.57 3.94
C VAL A 47 0.69 1.95 4.44
N ASN A 48 0.77 2.94 3.56
CA ASN A 48 0.17 4.25 3.75
C ASN A 48 -1.24 4.21 3.15
N ARG A 49 -2.24 4.59 3.94
CA ARG A 49 -3.61 4.76 3.50
C ARG A 49 -3.94 6.25 3.45
N ILE A 50 -4.27 6.75 2.27
CA ILE A 50 -4.53 8.17 2.03
C ILE A 50 -5.94 8.31 1.48
N ALA A 51 -6.80 9.06 2.18
CA ALA A 51 -8.15 9.33 1.71
C ALA A 51 -8.11 10.19 0.44
N GLY A 52 -8.93 9.82 -0.54
CA GLY A 52 -9.06 10.53 -1.80
C GLY A 52 -10.48 10.45 -2.37
N GLN A 53 -10.64 11.01 -3.55
CA GLN A 53 -11.91 11.02 -4.25
C GLN A 53 -11.70 10.83 -5.76
N VAL A 54 -12.40 9.87 -6.34
CA VAL A 54 -12.53 9.79 -7.79
C VAL A 54 -13.54 10.83 -8.24
N GLN A 55 -13.12 11.72 -9.13
CA GLN A 55 -14.00 12.70 -9.77
C GLN A 55 -13.61 12.85 -11.23
N HIS A 56 -14.59 12.82 -12.14
CA HIS A 56 -14.39 13.04 -13.57
C HIS A 56 -13.32 12.10 -14.18
N GLY A 57 -13.18 10.88 -13.66
CA GLY A 57 -12.22 9.89 -14.14
C GLY A 57 -10.76 10.12 -13.71
N SER A 58 -10.52 10.93 -12.69
CA SER A 58 -9.20 11.10 -12.05
C SER A 58 -9.31 10.97 -10.54
N LEU A 59 -8.21 10.60 -9.88
CA LEU A 59 -8.12 10.53 -8.42
C LEU A 59 -7.61 11.87 -7.87
N GLN A 60 -8.39 12.48 -6.99
CA GLN A 60 -8.01 13.63 -6.19
C GLN A 60 -7.53 13.14 -4.82
N VAL A 61 -6.25 13.34 -4.48
CA VAL A 61 -5.65 12.81 -3.26
C VAL A 61 -4.49 13.69 -2.80
N GLY A 62 -4.47 14.12 -1.54
CA GLY A 62 -3.37 14.93 -1.00
C GLY A 62 -3.06 16.21 -1.78
N GLY A 63 -4.06 16.80 -2.46
CA GLY A 63 -3.88 17.96 -3.34
C GLY A 63 -3.34 17.64 -4.75
N LEU A 64 -3.08 16.38 -5.06
CA LEU A 64 -2.69 15.90 -6.39
C LEU A 64 -3.90 15.39 -7.17
N THR A 65 -3.84 15.55 -8.49
CA THR A 65 -4.73 14.87 -9.44
C THR A 65 -3.93 13.78 -10.15
N LEU A 66 -4.28 12.52 -9.90
CA LEU A 66 -3.61 11.36 -10.48
C LEU A 66 -4.50 10.69 -11.54
N PRO A 67 -3.92 10.23 -12.67
CA PRO A 67 -4.67 9.47 -13.65
C PRO A 67 -5.03 8.10 -13.09
N LEU A 68 -6.21 7.59 -13.44
CA LEU A 68 -6.61 6.22 -13.14
C LEU A 68 -6.27 5.31 -14.32
N GLN A 69 -5.72 4.12 -14.03
CA GLN A 69 -5.47 3.10 -15.06
C GLN A 69 -6.78 2.54 -15.63
N GLN A 70 -7.84 2.51 -14.81
CA GLN A 70 -9.17 2.03 -15.19
C GLN A 70 -10.22 3.05 -14.77
N ARG A 71 -11.25 3.22 -15.61
CA ARG A 71 -12.33 4.14 -15.30
C ARG A 71 -13.12 3.64 -14.10
N GLN A 72 -13.22 4.47 -13.08
CA GLN A 72 -14.02 4.24 -11.89
C GLN A 72 -15.15 5.26 -11.82
N ALA A 73 -16.24 4.89 -11.14
CA ALA A 73 -17.31 5.82 -10.82
C ALA A 73 -16.83 6.85 -9.80
N ASP A 74 -17.44 8.03 -9.81
CA ASP A 74 -17.12 9.08 -8.85
C ASP A 74 -17.51 8.61 -7.43
N ALA A 75 -16.53 8.57 -6.54
CA ALA A 75 -16.68 8.01 -5.19
C ALA A 75 -15.55 8.48 -4.26
N ALA A 76 -15.83 8.48 -2.96
CA ALA A 76 -14.78 8.54 -1.95
C ALA A 76 -14.03 7.20 -1.95
N VAL A 77 -12.69 7.25 -1.94
CA VAL A 77 -11.82 6.08 -2.02
C VAL A 77 -10.63 6.22 -1.08
N ASP A 78 -10.00 5.11 -0.72
CA ASP A 78 -8.71 5.08 -0.06
C ASP A 78 -7.63 4.66 -1.05
N LEU A 79 -6.56 5.46 -1.16
CA LEU A 79 -5.34 5.11 -1.88
C LEU A 79 -4.40 4.36 -0.94
N TYR A 80 -3.93 3.19 -1.37
CA TYR A 80 -2.96 2.37 -0.65
C TYR A 80 -1.61 2.47 -1.37
N VAL A 81 -0.56 2.85 -0.64
CA VAL A 81 0.79 3.07 -1.19
C VAL A 81 1.83 2.42 -0.27
N ARG A 82 2.81 1.69 -0.82
CA ARG A 82 3.90 1.18 0.02
C ARG A 82 4.85 2.30 0.42
N PRO A 83 5.47 2.27 1.61
CA PRO A 83 6.46 3.28 1.99
C PRO A 83 7.58 3.46 0.97
N GLU A 84 8.03 2.38 0.34
CA GLU A 84 9.08 2.38 -0.69
C GLU A 84 8.64 2.92 -2.05
N ASP A 85 7.33 3.04 -2.30
CA ASP A 85 6.80 3.70 -3.50
C ASP A 85 6.81 5.23 -3.37
N LEU A 86 7.08 5.75 -2.16
CA LEU A 86 7.17 7.18 -1.88
C LEU A 86 8.63 7.62 -1.82
N VAL A 87 8.97 8.64 -2.59
CA VAL A 87 10.29 9.25 -2.60
C VAL A 87 10.14 10.73 -2.21
N PRO A 88 10.93 11.24 -1.25
CA PRO A 88 11.01 12.68 -1.00
C PRO A 88 11.54 13.37 -2.25
N ASP A 89 10.75 14.28 -2.80
CA ASP A 89 11.09 15.03 -4.00
C ASP A 89 10.50 16.45 -3.90
N ASP A 90 11.10 17.41 -4.62
CA ASP A 90 10.60 18.79 -4.68
C ASP A 90 9.33 18.92 -5.56
N SER A 91 9.01 17.88 -6.33
CA SER A 91 7.80 17.74 -7.14
C SER A 91 6.88 16.66 -6.54
N GLY A 92 5.90 17.09 -5.74
CA GLY A 92 4.96 16.20 -5.08
C GLY A 92 3.94 16.95 -4.22
N TRP A 93 3.26 16.25 -3.31
CA TRP A 93 2.50 16.93 -2.27
C TRP A 93 3.46 17.49 -1.21
N ALA A 94 3.13 18.66 -0.66
CA ALA A 94 3.86 19.20 0.47
C ALA A 94 3.54 18.38 1.73
N ALA A 95 4.57 17.91 2.43
CA ALA A 95 4.45 17.25 3.72
C ALA A 95 5.53 17.76 4.68
N THR A 96 5.25 17.72 5.99
CA THR A 96 6.22 18.11 7.02
C THR A 96 6.68 16.86 7.74
N VAL A 97 7.98 16.57 7.70
CA VAL A 97 8.53 15.44 8.46
C VAL A 97 8.34 15.70 9.95
N VAL A 98 7.52 14.88 10.60
CA VAL A 98 7.24 14.95 12.04
C VAL A 98 8.21 14.11 12.87
N SER A 99 8.81 13.07 12.27
CA SER A 99 9.83 12.26 12.93
C SER A 99 10.69 11.50 11.93
N ALA A 100 11.95 11.26 12.28
CA ALA A 100 12.87 10.42 11.54
C ALA A 100 13.51 9.38 12.47
N GLN A 101 13.47 8.10 12.09
CA GLN A 101 14.06 7.00 12.86
C GLN A 101 15.00 6.20 11.97
N ARG A 102 16.23 5.97 12.45
CA ARG A 102 17.24 5.16 11.76
C ARG A 102 17.27 3.74 12.32
N SER A 103 17.24 2.75 11.43
CA SER A 103 17.47 1.34 11.76
C SER A 103 18.48 0.77 10.76
N GLY A 104 19.74 0.65 11.19
CA GLY A 104 20.85 0.30 10.31
C GLY A 104 20.99 1.26 9.13
N ALA A 105 20.98 0.72 7.91
CA ALA A 105 21.05 1.49 6.67
C ALA A 105 19.72 2.17 6.27
N ARG A 106 18.60 1.84 6.92
CA ARG A 106 17.28 2.37 6.58
C ARG A 106 16.94 3.60 7.42
N LEU A 107 16.37 4.62 6.76
CA LEU A 107 15.78 5.79 7.41
C LEU A 107 14.26 5.73 7.21
N ARG A 108 13.51 5.63 8.31
CA ARG A 108 12.06 5.72 8.29
C ARG A 108 11.65 7.15 8.59
N LEU A 109 10.94 7.77 7.65
CA LEU A 109 10.34 9.08 7.82
C LEU A 109 8.85 8.92 8.14
N ARG A 110 8.34 9.80 9.00
CA ARG A 110 6.91 10.01 9.20
C ARG A 110 6.63 11.47 8.87
N ALA A 111 5.64 11.72 8.05
CA ALA A 111 5.22 13.05 7.60
C ALA A 111 3.70 13.15 7.61
#